data_AF-A0A356BV54-F1
#
_entry.id   AF-A0A356BV54-F1
#
_cell.length_a   1.000
_cell.length_b   1.000
_cell.length_c   1.000
_cell.angle_alpha   90.00
_cell.angle_beta   90.00
_cell.angle_gamma   90.00
#
_symmetry.space_group_name_H-M   'P 1'
#
loop_
_entity.id
_entity.type
_entity.pdbx_description
1 polymer ?
#
loop_
_entity_poly.entity_id
_entity_poly.type
_entity_poly.pdbx_seq_one_letter_code
_entity_poly.pdbx_strand_id
1 'polypeptide(L)'
;MGIWIRSQEKLGLINCSDINVGTNCGSICVWGSISDLSEDIGTILGTYHTEAEAIAVLDMIQERIDMTRPESVMAQGKAFQMPAAGFCEKEAD
;
A
#
# COMPACT_ATOMS: atom_id res chain seq x y z
N MET A 1 8.43 0.71 -13.54
CA MET A 1 7.68 -0.51 -13.18
C MET A 1 6.88 -0.18 -11.94
N GLY A 2 5.57 -0.44 -11.92
CA GLY A 2 4.70 -0.09 -10.80
C GLY A 2 4.03 -1.33 -10.20
N ILE A 3 3.55 -1.20 -8.97
CA ILE A 3 2.79 -2.22 -8.27
C ILE A 3 1.31 -1.88 -8.32
N TRP A 4 0.49 -2.87 -8.65
CA TRP A 4 -0.95 -2.75 -8.55
C TRP A 4 -1.40 -2.92 -7.10
N ILE A 5 -1.98 -1.88 -6.51
CA ILE A 5 -2.49 -1.87 -5.15
C ILE A 5 -3.99 -1.61 -5.17
N ARG A 6 -4.75 -2.50 -4.52
CA ARG A 6 -6.18 -2.32 -4.28
C ARG A 6 -6.36 -1.62 -2.95
N SER A 7 -7.14 -0.54 -2.96
CA SER A 7 -7.40 0.26 -1.76
C SER A 7 -8.03 -0.58 -0.64
N GLN A 8 -7.87 -0.12 0.59
CA GLN A 8 -8.36 -0.77 1.80
C GLN A 8 -9.89 -0.96 1.73
N GLU A 9 -10.61 0.05 1.25
CA GLU A 9 -12.07 0.01 1.05
C GLU A 9 -12.49 -0.78 -0.20
N LYS A 10 -11.54 -1.32 -0.97
CA LYS A 10 -11.74 -2.11 -2.19
C LYS A 10 -12.42 -1.36 -3.33
N LEU A 11 -12.51 -0.03 -3.23
CA LEU A 11 -13.14 0.87 -4.19
C LEU A 11 -12.29 1.13 -5.44
N GLY A 12 -10.95 0.99 -5.33
CA GLY A 12 -10.03 1.33 -6.41
C GLY A 12 -8.86 0.37 -6.53
N LEU A 13 -8.38 0.20 -7.77
CA LEU A 13 -7.16 -0.52 -8.10
C LEU A 13 -6.22 0.46 -8.80
N ILE A 14 -5.07 0.75 -8.18
CA ILE A 14 -4.15 1.79 -8.62
C ILE A 14 -2.79 1.17 -8.95
N ASN A 15 -2.17 1.61 -10.03
CA ASN A 15 -0.79 1.28 -10.36
C ASN A 15 0.13 2.33 -9.74
N CYS A 16 0.73 2.00 -8.60
CA CYS A 16 1.58 2.90 -7.83
C CYS A 16 3.04 2.76 -8.27
N SER A 17 3.72 3.89 -8.48
CA SER A 17 5.18 3.93 -8.64
C SER A 17 5.94 4.29 -7.39
N ASP A 18 5.28 5.02 -6.50
CA ASP A 18 5.86 5.44 -5.24
C ASP A 18 4.81 5.32 -4.15
N ILE A 19 5.23 4.95 -2.96
CA ILE A 19 4.35 4.63 -1.84
C ILE A 19 4.99 5.20 -0.59
N ASN A 20 4.24 6.04 0.12
CA ASN A 20 4.73 6.76 1.29
C ASN A 20 3.70 6.74 2.41
N VAL A 21 4.17 6.84 3.65
CA VAL A 21 3.30 7.09 4.80
C VAL A 21 3.22 8.59 5.05
N GLY A 22 2.02 9.06 5.37
CA GLY A 22 1.79 10.44 5.70
C GLY A 22 0.57 10.61 6.59
N THR A 23 0.22 11.86 6.85
CA THR A 23 -0.93 12.21 7.68
C THR A 23 -1.96 12.94 6.83
N ASN A 24 -3.20 12.44 6.79
CA ASN A 24 -4.32 13.09 6.13
C ASN A 24 -5.44 13.38 7.14
N CYS A 25 -5.84 14.65 7.26
CA CYS A 25 -6.86 15.11 8.20
C CYS A 25 -6.62 14.62 9.66
N GLY A 26 -5.37 14.53 10.08
CA GLY A 26 -4.99 14.05 11.42
C GLY A 26 -4.97 12.53 11.60
N SER A 27 -5.30 11.75 10.56
CA SER A 27 -5.20 10.29 10.53
C SER A 27 -3.96 9.85 9.76
N ILE A 28 -3.33 8.76 10.20
CA ILE A 28 -2.17 8.18 9.54
C ILE A 28 -2.64 7.38 8.33
N CYS A 29 -1.96 7.53 7.20
CA CYS A 29 -2.38 6.94 5.95
C CYS A 29 -1.22 6.56 5.06
N VAL A 30 -1.44 5.54 4.23
CA VAL A 30 -0.52 5.15 3.17
C VAL A 30 -1.00 5.78 1.87
N TRP A 31 -0.13 6.56 1.23
CA TRP A 31 -0.35 7.22 -0.05
C TRP A 31 0.39 6.48 -1.16
N GLY A 32 -0.26 6.36 -2.31
CA GLY A 32 0.33 5.85 -3.54
C GLY A 32 0.32 6.91 -4.63
N SER A 33 1.49 7.19 -5.22
CA SER A 33 1.64 8.10 -6.36
C SER A 33 1.53 7.36 -7.68
N ILE A 34 0.89 8.00 -8.66
CA ILE A 34 0.68 7.46 -10.01
C ILE A 34 1.66 8.17 -10.95
N SER A 35 2.63 7.45 -11.51
CA SER A 35 3.66 8.04 -12.38
C SER A 35 3.20 8.35 -13.81
N ASP A 36 2.01 7.88 -14.21
CA ASP A 36 1.46 8.15 -15.55
C ASP A 36 0.76 9.52 -15.63
N LEU A 37 0.74 10.27 -14.53
CA LEU A 37 0.19 11.62 -14.46
C LEU A 37 1.35 12.61 -14.35
N SER A 38 1.32 13.67 -15.16
CA SER A 38 2.31 14.77 -15.13
C SER A 38 2.21 15.66 -13.89
N GLU A 39 1.24 15.38 -13.03
CA GLU A 39 1.01 16.04 -11.75
C GLU A 39 1.23 14.98 -10.65
N ASP A 40 1.75 15.38 -9.48
CA ASP A 40 1.87 14.54 -8.28
C ASP A 40 0.47 14.20 -7.72
N ILE A 41 -0.33 13.50 -8.52
CA ILE A 41 -1.63 12.99 -8.16
C ILE A 41 -1.40 11.63 -7.52
N GLY A 42 -1.41 11.65 -6.19
CA GLY A 42 -1.52 10.44 -5.39
C GLY A 42 -2.94 10.17 -4.95
N THR A 43 -3.16 8.99 -4.38
CA THR A 43 -4.40 8.66 -3.69
C THR A 43 -4.11 7.95 -2.38
N ILE A 44 -5.07 8.03 -1.46
CA ILE A 44 -5.01 7.31 -0.19
C ILE A 44 -5.31 5.85 -0.48
N LEU A 45 -4.36 4.97 -0.18
CA LEU A 45 -4.50 3.53 -0.34
C LEU A 45 -5.18 2.90 0.89
N GLY A 46 -4.91 3.43 2.08
CA GLY A 46 -5.51 2.99 3.33
C GLY A 46 -5.19 3.95 4.48
N THR A 47 -6.03 3.91 5.51
CA THR A 47 -5.86 4.67 6.75
C THR A 47 -5.65 3.69 7.92
N TYR A 48 -4.83 4.11 8.89
CA TYR A 48 -4.38 3.31 10.01
C TYR A 48 -4.40 4.12 11.30
N HIS A 49 -4.51 3.43 12.44
CA HIS A 49 -4.60 4.10 13.74
C HIS A 49 -3.23 4.56 14.25
N THR A 50 -2.17 3.86 13.85
CA THR A 50 -0.80 4.12 14.31
C THR A 50 0.19 4.17 13.16
N GLU A 51 1.31 4.86 13.38
CA GLU A 51 2.41 4.95 12.41
C GLU A 51 3.06 3.58 12.22
N ALA A 52 3.22 2.83 13.30
CA ALA A 52 3.76 1.48 13.28
C ALA A 52 2.94 0.56 12.37
N GLU A 53 1.60 0.66 12.42
CA GLU A 53 0.73 -0.12 11.55
C GLU A 53 0.89 0.29 10.08
N ALA A 54 1.00 1.59 9.79
CA ALA A 54 1.23 2.06 8.43
C ALA A 54 2.61 1.66 7.89
N ILE A 55 3.65 1.66 8.72
CA ILE A 55 5.00 1.18 8.39
C ILE A 55 4.99 -0.33 8.12
N ALA A 56 4.29 -1.12 8.94
CA ALA A 56 4.17 -2.57 8.72
C ALA A 56 3.55 -2.88 7.35
N VAL A 57 2.63 -2.05 6.85
CA VAL A 57 2.10 -2.18 5.49
C VAL A 57 3.15 -1.89 4.42
N LEU A 58 4.03 -0.92 4.63
CA LEU A 58 5.16 -0.69 3.72
C LEU A 58 6.08 -1.92 3.67
N ASP A 59 6.39 -2.51 4.82
CA ASP A 59 7.21 -3.71 4.89
C ASP A 59 6.56 -4.89 4.13
N MET A 60 5.26 -5.11 4.30
CA MET A 60 4.50 -6.13 3.55
C MET A 60 4.51 -5.88 2.03
N ILE A 61 4.42 -4.62 1.61
CA ILE A 61 4.49 -4.24 0.21
C ILE A 61 5.91 -4.49 -0.32
N GLN A 62 6.94 -4.13 0.44
CA GLN A 62 8.34 -4.33 0.09
C GLN A 62 8.69 -5.81 -0.05
N GLU A 63 8.25 -6.68 0.87
CA GLU A 63 8.40 -8.13 0.76
C GLU A 63 7.80 -8.69 -0.53
N ARG A 64 6.69 -8.11 -1.00
CA ARG A 64 6.05 -8.53 -2.24
C ARG A 64 6.74 -8.00 -3.48
N ILE A 65 7.35 -6.82 -3.41
CA ILE A 65 8.09 -6.17 -4.51
C ILE A 65 9.51 -6.74 -4.64
N ASP A 66 10.06 -7.38 -3.61
CA ASP A 66 11.44 -7.87 -3.59
C ASP A 66 11.81 -8.60 -4.90
N MET A 67 12.58 -7.87 -5.72
CA MET A 67 12.91 -8.20 -7.10
C MET A 67 13.91 -9.35 -7.19
N THR A 68 14.45 -9.82 -6.06
CA THR A 68 15.25 -11.04 -6.00
C THR A 68 14.42 -12.31 -6.25
N ARG A 69 13.09 -12.21 -6.18
CA ARG A 69 12.14 -13.29 -6.47
C ARG A 69 11.20 -12.88 -7.62
N PRO A 70 11.63 -12.99 -8.90
CA PRO A 70 10.86 -12.53 -10.07
C PRO A 70 9.49 -13.21 -10.22
N GLU A 71 9.26 -14.34 -9.56
CA GLU A 71 7.96 -15.03 -9.49
C GLU A 71 6.94 -14.30 -8.57
N SER A 72 7.39 -13.44 -7.65
CA SER A 72 6.53 -12.69 -6.73
C SER A 72 5.80 -11.52 -7.40
N VAL A 73 6.50 -10.80 -8.29
CA VAL A 73 6.03 -9.51 -8.81
C VAL A 73 5.23 -9.67 -10.11
N MET A 74 5.61 -10.62 -10.99
CA MET A 74 5.00 -10.76 -12.32
C MET A 74 4.13 -12.01 -12.50
N ALA A 75 4.29 -13.07 -11.72
CA ALA A 75 3.67 -14.36 -12.04
C ALA A 75 2.20 -14.52 -11.67
N GLN A 76 1.55 -13.54 -11.01
CA GLN A 76 0.17 -13.73 -10.55
C GLN A 76 -0.86 -12.71 -11.04
N GLY A 77 -0.48 -11.57 -11.62
CA GLY A 77 -1.48 -10.53 -11.96
C GLY A 77 -2.35 -10.10 -10.77
N LYS A 78 -1.93 -10.43 -9.54
CA LYS A 78 -2.69 -10.19 -8.31
C LYS A 78 -2.18 -8.91 -7.69
N ALA A 79 -3.04 -7.91 -7.68
CA ALA A 79 -2.86 -6.70 -6.91
C ALA A 79 -2.52 -7.01 -5.44
N PHE A 80 -1.71 -6.16 -4.81
CA PHE A 80 -1.61 -6.11 -3.36
C PHE A 80 -2.91 -5.56 -2.79
N GLN A 81 -3.54 -6.28 -1.89
CA GLN A 81 -4.73 -5.80 -1.19
C GLN A 81 -4.27 -5.14 0.10
N MET A 82 -4.60 -3.86 0.27
CA MET A 82 -4.34 -3.16 1.53
C MET A 82 -5.06 -3.85 2.70
N PRO A 83 -4.35 -4.11 3.82
CA PRO A 83 -4.96 -4.72 4.99
C PRO A 83 -5.91 -3.75 5.70
N ALA A 84 -6.91 -4.30 6.39
CA ALA A 84 -7.82 -3.54 7.22
C ALA A 84 -7.09 -2.94 8.43
N ALA A 85 -7.50 -1.77 8.90
CA ALA A 85 -6.93 -1.16 10.10
C ALA A 85 -7.18 -2.01 11.36
N GLY A 86 -6.31 -1.86 12.35
CA GLY A 86 -6.24 -2.71 13.54
C GLY A 86 -5.72 -4.12 13.26
N PHE A 87 -4.99 -4.37 12.17
CA PHE A 87 -4.52 -5.75 11.87
C PHE A 87 -3.38 -6.19 12.79
N CYS A 88 -2.50 -5.26 13.18
CA CYS A 88 -1.43 -5.54 14.15
C CYS A 88 -1.96 -5.83 15.57
N GLU A 89 -3.17 -5.38 15.91
CA GLU A 89 -3.77 -5.62 17.23
C GLU A 89 -4.41 -7.02 17.36
N LYS A 90 -4.63 -7.71 16.23
CA LYS A 90 -5.32 -9.01 16.19
C LYS A 90 -4.40 -10.22 16.41
N GLU A 91 -3.08 -10.04 16.51
CA GLU A 91 -2.13 -11.13 16.77
C GLU A 91 -1.90 -11.41 18.26
N ALA A 92 -2.66 -10.78 19.17
CA ALA A 92 -2.47 -10.90 20.61
C ALA A 92 -3.49 -11.82 21.34
N ASP A 93 -4.12 -12.79 20.64
CA ASP A 93 -5.05 -13.78 21.24
C ASP A 93 -4.50 -15.22 21.12
#